data_AF-A0A5S3XSW0-F1
#
_entry.id   AF-A0A5S3XSW0-F1
#
_cell.length_a   1.000
_cell.length_b   1.000
_cell.length_c   1.000
_cell.angle_alpha   90.00
_cell.angle_beta   90.00
_cell.angle_gamma   90.00
#
_symmetry.space_group_name_H-M   'P 1'
#
loop_
_entity.id
_entity.type
_entity.pdbx_description
1 polymer ?
#
loop_
_entity_poly.entity_id
_entity_poly.type
_entity_poly.pdbx_seq_one_letter_code
_entity_poly.pdbx_strand_id
1 'polypeptide(L)'
;MDSPEHKKDYQKQYMAEFRKHHKRVELNFTLAEYRDFKKAAQQEKLTVSQTVKNMAMAYQQQHYFIPAELKEKLDTLHFLIRNVANNINQIAHRSNTLQVMVHENELLMELKKLEDLVTEYTLKGLKK
;
A
#
# COMPACT_ATOMS: atom_id res chain seq x y z
N MET A 1 48.21 -27.33 -3.82
CA MET A 1 47.78 -26.49 -2.68
C MET A 1 46.27 -26.55 -2.57
N ASP A 2 45.73 -27.70 -2.14
CA ASP A 2 44.28 -27.90 -1.98
C ASP A 2 44.06 -28.88 -0.82
N SER A 3 44.41 -28.41 0.38
CA SER A 3 44.13 -29.17 1.61
C SER A 3 42.65 -28.95 2.01
N PRO A 4 41.93 -30.00 2.47
CA PRO A 4 40.52 -29.91 2.90
C PRO A 4 40.23 -28.79 3.92
N GLU A 5 41.23 -28.40 4.72
CA GLU A 5 41.15 -27.31 5.69
C GLU A 5 40.86 -25.95 5.04
N HIS A 6 41.50 -25.64 3.91
CA HIS A 6 41.29 -24.36 3.20
C HIS A 6 39.86 -24.23 2.65
N LYS A 7 39.24 -25.34 2.26
CA LYS A 7 37.83 -25.34 1.79
C LYS A 7 36.85 -25.06 2.93
N LYS A 8 37.13 -25.58 4.12
CA LYS A 8 36.29 -25.39 5.31
C LYS A 8 36.36 -23.95 5.82
N ASP A 9 37.55 -23.38 5.85
CA ASP A 9 37.75 -21.99 6.26
C ASP A 9 37.15 -21.01 5.25
N TYR A 10 37.31 -21.29 3.95
CA TYR A 10 36.66 -20.52 2.89
C TYR A 10 35.13 -20.51 3.01
N GLN A 11 34.50 -21.68 3.21
CA GLN A 11 33.04 -21.76 3.40
C GLN A 11 32.58 -21.01 4.64
N LYS A 12 33.34 -21.09 5.73
CA LYS A 12 33.03 -20.38 6.98
C LYS A 12 33.09 -18.86 6.80
N GLN A 13 34.10 -18.36 6.10
CA GLN A 13 34.25 -16.94 5.76
C GLN A 13 33.13 -16.48 4.82
N TYR A 14 32.84 -17.25 3.76
CA TYR A 14 31.75 -16.95 2.83
C TYR A 14 30.39 -16.85 3.54
N MET A 15 30.08 -17.79 4.42
CA MET A 15 28.84 -17.77 5.20
C MET A 15 28.80 -16.65 6.23
N ALA A 16 29.97 -16.18 6.71
CA ALA A 16 30.04 -15.01 7.58
C ALA A 16 29.72 -13.73 6.80
N GLU A 17 30.30 -13.54 5.62
CA GLU A 17 30.00 -12.40 4.74
C GLU A 17 28.54 -12.42 4.25
N PHE A 18 28.02 -13.58 3.85
CA PHE A 18 26.64 -13.72 3.38
C PHE A 18 25.62 -13.27 4.44
N ARG A 19 25.86 -13.62 5.72
CA ARG A 19 25.00 -13.24 6.85
C ARG A 19 25.04 -11.75 7.20
N LYS A 20 26.03 -11.00 6.72
CA LYS A 20 26.05 -9.52 6.86
C LYS A 20 24.95 -8.90 6.01
N HIS A 21 24.68 -9.44 4.82
CA HIS A 21 23.74 -8.88 3.85
C HIS A 21 22.41 -9.64 3.76
N HIS A 22 22.33 -10.87 4.27
CA HIS A 22 21.14 -11.70 4.20
C HIS A 22 20.67 -12.10 5.60
N LYS A 23 19.42 -11.79 5.93
CA LYS A 23 18.76 -12.23 7.16
C LYS A 23 17.84 -13.41 6.88
N ARG A 24 17.86 -14.39 7.79
CA ARG A 24 16.96 -15.54 7.75
C ARG A 24 15.71 -15.19 8.55
N VAL A 25 14.55 -15.46 7.96
CA VAL A 25 13.24 -15.38 8.62
C VAL A 25 12.69 -16.80 8.68
N GLU A 26 12.23 -17.23 9.86
CA GLU A 26 11.63 -18.54 10.08
C GLU A 26 10.12 -18.38 10.29
N LEU A 27 9.34 -19.22 9.61
CA LEU A 27 7.88 -19.19 9.62
C LEU A 27 7.37 -20.59 9.94
N ASN A 28 6.38 -20.67 10.81
CA ASN A 28 5.70 -21.93 11.13
C ASN A 28 4.38 -21.98 10.36
N PHE A 29 4.17 -23.07 9.63
CA PHE A 29 2.94 -23.34 8.89
C PHE A 29 2.28 -24.60 9.45
N THR A 30 0.95 -24.62 9.44
CA THR A 30 0.20 -25.86 9.60
C THR A 30 0.50 -26.83 8.45
N LEU A 31 0.22 -28.12 8.65
CA LEU A 31 0.41 -29.12 7.61
C LEU A 31 -0.46 -28.86 6.37
N ALA A 32 -1.63 -28.23 6.53
CA ALA A 32 -2.50 -27.86 5.43
C ALA A 32 -1.87 -26.74 4.58
N GLU A 33 -1.46 -25.64 5.21
CA GLU A 33 -0.83 -24.50 4.53
C GLU A 33 0.46 -24.93 3.79
N TYR A 34 1.29 -25.77 4.42
CA TYR A 34 2.50 -26.28 3.77
C TYR A 34 2.18 -27.11 2.52
N ARG A 35 1.13 -27.94 2.55
CA ARG A 35 0.71 -28.74 1.38
C ARG A 35 0.26 -27.85 0.23
N ASP A 36 -0.44 -26.76 0.54
CA ASP A 36 -0.92 -25.83 -0.47
C ASP A 36 0.25 -25.10 -1.14
N PHE A 37 1.20 -24.57 -0.37
CA PHE A 37 2.43 -24.00 -0.94
C PHE A 37 3.28 -25.02 -1.68
N LYS A 38 3.31 -26.27 -1.23
CA LYS A 38 4.03 -27.36 -1.93
C LYS A 38 3.44 -27.65 -3.30
N LYS A 39 2.12 -27.67 -3.44
CA LYS A 39 1.45 -27.85 -4.74
C LYS A 39 1.80 -26.71 -5.70
N ALA A 40 1.72 -25.47 -5.23
CA ALA A 40 2.09 -24.30 -6.03
C ALA A 40 3.58 -24.33 -6.45
N ALA A 41 4.47 -24.69 -5.53
CA ALA A 41 5.90 -24.82 -5.80
C ALA A 41 6.22 -25.89 -6.86
N GLN A 42 5.50 -27.02 -6.85
CA GLN A 42 5.66 -28.08 -7.84
C GLN A 42 5.27 -27.63 -9.26
N GLN A 43 4.19 -26.87 -9.40
CA GLN A 43 3.74 -26.34 -10.70
C GLN A 43 4.80 -25.42 -11.33
N GLU A 44 5.44 -24.60 -10.49
CA GLU A 44 6.47 -23.63 -10.90
C GLU A 44 7.90 -24.21 -10.90
N LYS A 45 8.08 -25.49 -10.56
CA LYS A 45 9.39 -26.15 -10.40
C LYS A 45 10.33 -25.43 -9.41
N LEU A 46 9.76 -24.87 -8.34
CA LEU A 46 10.47 -24.16 -7.28
C LEU A 46 10.44 -24.95 -5.96
N THR A 47 11.28 -24.57 -5.01
CA THR A 47 11.13 -25.00 -3.61
C THR A 47 10.06 -24.19 -2.90
N VAL A 48 9.42 -24.77 -1.87
CA VAL A 48 8.42 -24.07 -1.04
C VAL A 48 8.95 -22.72 -0.53
N SER A 49 10.19 -22.67 -0.05
CA SER A 49 10.81 -21.44 0.44
C SER A 49 10.98 -20.37 -0.65
N GLN A 50 11.35 -20.76 -1.87
CA GLN A 50 11.44 -19.85 -3.01
C GLN A 50 10.06 -19.33 -3.42
N THR A 51 9.05 -20.20 -3.48
CA THR A 51 7.66 -19.82 -3.78
C THR A 51 7.14 -18.82 -2.76
N VAL A 52 7.27 -19.10 -1.45
CA VAL A 52 6.82 -18.18 -0.39
C VAL A 52 7.56 -16.83 -0.47
N LYS A 53 8.88 -16.84 -0.69
CA LYS A 53 9.65 -15.60 -0.86
C LYS A 53 9.19 -14.80 -2.08
N ASN A 54 8.97 -15.46 -3.22
CA ASN A 54 8.53 -14.80 -4.45
C ASN A 54 7.11 -14.24 -4.30
N MET A 55 6.19 -14.97 -3.66
CA MET A 55 4.84 -14.49 -3.37
C MET A 55 4.87 -13.29 -2.43
N ALA A 56 5.68 -13.33 -1.36
CA ALA A 56 5.82 -12.21 -0.43
C ALA A 56 6.41 -10.97 -1.12
N MET A 57 7.43 -11.14 -1.96
CA MET A 57 8.02 -10.05 -2.74
C MET A 57 7.04 -9.50 -3.79
N ALA A 58 6.30 -10.36 -4.48
CA ALA A 58 5.29 -9.95 -5.45
C ALA A 58 4.15 -9.16 -4.78
N TYR A 59 3.68 -9.64 -3.63
CA TYR A 59 2.67 -8.93 -2.83
C TYR A 59 3.20 -7.59 -2.30
N GLN A 60 4.43 -7.55 -1.79
CA GLN A 60 5.08 -6.30 -1.37
C GLN A 60 5.22 -5.34 -2.56
N GLN A 61 5.57 -5.81 -3.74
CA GLN A 61 5.72 -4.99 -4.95
C GLN A 61 4.38 -4.54 -5.52
N GLN A 62 3.30 -5.29 -5.26
CA GLN A 62 1.93 -4.91 -5.62
C GLN A 62 1.36 -3.81 -4.70
N HIS A 63 1.93 -3.62 -3.49
CA HIS A 63 1.57 -2.57 -2.53
C HIS A 63 2.71 -1.53 -2.42
N TYR A 64 2.82 -0.42 -3.16
CA TYR A 64 1.93 0.41 -3.97
C TYR A 64 2.81 1.23 -4.92
N PHE A 65 2.53 1.25 -6.23
CA PHE A 65 2.91 2.38 -7.08
C PHE A 65 1.70 3.31 -7.18
N ILE A 66 1.74 4.43 -6.45
CA ILE A 66 0.83 5.55 -6.67
C ILE A 66 1.57 6.50 -7.62
N PRO A 67 1.17 6.60 -8.90
CA PRO A 67 1.73 7.61 -9.80
C PRO A 67 1.66 8.99 -9.14
N ALA A 68 2.69 9.83 -9.29
CA ALA A 68 2.73 11.14 -8.64
C ALA A 68 1.46 11.96 -8.92
N GLU A 69 0.96 11.92 -10.15
CA GLU A 69 -0.30 12.54 -10.56
C GLU A 69 -1.52 12.01 -9.78
N LEU A 70 -1.56 10.71 -9.47
CA LEU A 70 -2.65 10.12 -8.68
C LEU A 70 -2.58 10.56 -7.23
N LYS A 71 -1.38 10.67 -6.67
CA LYS A 71 -1.17 11.18 -5.32
C LYS A 71 -1.60 12.64 -5.19
N GLU A 72 -1.20 13.49 -6.14
CA GLU A 72 -1.60 14.91 -6.17
C GLU A 72 -3.13 15.08 -6.25
N LYS A 73 -3.80 14.22 -7.02
CA LYS A 73 -5.27 14.23 -7.11
C LYS A 73 -5.93 13.81 -5.81
N LEU A 74 -5.40 12.80 -5.11
CA LEU A 74 -5.89 12.37 -3.79
C LEU A 74 -5.69 13.45 -2.72
N ASP A 75 -4.53 14.11 -2.73
CA ASP A 75 -4.23 15.23 -1.83
C ASP A 75 -5.19 16.40 -2.10
N THR A 76 -5.46 16.71 -3.37
CA THR A 76 -6.43 17.75 -3.78
C THR A 76 -7.84 17.44 -3.26
N LEU A 77 -8.30 16.20 -3.42
CA LEU A 77 -9.60 15.77 -2.89
C LEU A 77 -9.67 15.92 -1.37
N HIS A 78 -8.61 15.53 -0.66
CA HIS A 78 -8.52 15.68 0.79
C HIS A 78 -8.64 17.15 1.23
N PHE A 79 -7.97 18.07 0.54
CA PHE A 79 -8.06 19.50 0.82
C PHE A 79 -9.48 20.06 0.63
N LEU A 80 -10.17 19.66 -0.43
CA LEU A 80 -11.54 20.12 -0.69
C LEU A 80 -12.52 19.63 0.38
N ILE A 81 -12.43 18.36 0.79
CA ILE A 81 -13.24 17.82 1.90
C ILE A 81 -13.00 18.61 3.18
N ARG A 82 -11.73 18.94 3.48
CA ARG A 82 -11.37 19.75 4.65
C ARG A 82 -11.93 21.16 4.57
N ASN A 83 -11.93 21.78 3.39
CA ASN A 83 -12.54 23.09 3.17
C ASN A 83 -14.05 23.06 3.37
N VAL A 84 -14.74 22.04 2.85
CA VAL A 84 -16.18 21.85 3.10
C VAL A 84 -16.46 21.69 4.58
N ALA A 85 -15.70 20.84 5.29
CA ALA A 85 -15.84 20.65 6.73
C ALA A 85 -15.64 21.96 7.51
N ASN A 86 -14.64 22.75 7.12
CA ASN A 86 -14.39 24.07 7.71
C ASN A 86 -15.53 25.05 7.43
N ASN A 87 -16.07 25.07 6.22
CA ASN A 87 -17.20 25.94 5.84
C ASN A 87 -18.49 25.55 6.59
N ILE A 88 -18.78 24.25 6.70
CA ILE A 88 -19.88 23.73 7.52
C ILE A 88 -19.68 24.15 8.98
N ASN A 89 -18.47 24.00 9.53
CA ASN A 89 -18.20 24.37 10.91
C ASN A 89 -18.37 25.88 11.14
N GLN A 90 -17.96 26.71 10.18
CA GLN A 90 -18.17 28.16 10.25
C GLN A 90 -19.65 28.54 10.15
N ILE A 91 -20.42 27.89 9.28
CA ILE A 91 -21.87 28.11 9.17
C ILE A 91 -22.58 27.67 10.43
N ALA A 92 -22.24 26.50 10.99
CA ALA A 92 -22.80 26.01 12.25
C ALA A 92 -22.51 26.98 13.41
N HIS A 93 -21.26 27.47 13.51
CA HIS A 93 -20.90 28.48 14.50
C HIS A 93 -21.65 29.79 14.29
N ARG A 94 -21.73 30.31 13.05
CA ARG A 94 -22.45 31.55 12.74
C ARG A 94 -23.95 31.43 12.96
N SER A 95 -24.55 30.30 12.59
CA SER A 95 -25.99 30.04 12.75
C SER A 95 -26.37 29.88 14.23
N ASN A 96 -25.52 29.22 15.03
CA ASN A 96 -25.67 29.21 16.49
C ASN A 96 -25.48 30.59 17.13
N THR A 97 -24.62 31.44 16.55
CA THR A 97 -24.32 32.78 17.08
C THR A 97 -25.36 33.83 16.65
N LEU A 98 -26.00 33.66 15.48
CA LEU A 98 -26.89 34.66 14.88
C LEU A 98 -28.39 34.29 14.89
N GLN A 99 -28.78 33.07 15.27
CA GLN A 99 -30.19 32.59 15.27
C GLN A 99 -30.97 32.85 13.96
N VAL A 100 -30.27 33.08 12.84
CA VAL A 100 -30.87 33.35 11.53
C VAL A 100 -30.29 32.37 10.52
N MET A 101 -31.18 31.84 9.68
CA MET A 101 -30.94 30.86 8.62
C MET A 101 -29.80 31.36 7.71
N VAL A 102 -28.65 30.68 7.76
CA VAL A 102 -27.44 31.10 7.04
C VAL A 102 -27.48 30.61 5.60
N HIS A 103 -27.01 31.47 4.68
CA HIS A 103 -26.90 31.32 3.22
C HIS A 103 -26.60 29.89 2.73
N GLU A 104 -27.64 29.06 2.60
CA GLU A 104 -27.59 27.67 2.13
C GLU A 104 -26.88 27.54 0.77
N ASN A 105 -26.97 28.58 -0.07
CA ASN A 105 -26.42 28.62 -1.41
C ASN A 105 -24.88 28.50 -1.46
N GLU A 106 -24.14 29.02 -0.48
CA GLU A 106 -22.67 28.92 -0.48
C GLU A 106 -22.20 27.50 -0.17
N LEU A 107 -22.86 26.84 0.78
CA LEU A 107 -22.59 25.45 1.11
C LEU A 107 -22.95 24.51 -0.05
N LEU A 108 -24.11 24.75 -0.68
CA LEU A 108 -24.55 24.02 -1.87
C LEU A 108 -23.53 24.11 -3.01
N MET A 109 -22.91 25.27 -3.22
CA MET A 109 -21.86 25.43 -4.23
C MET A 109 -20.60 24.62 -3.91
N GLU A 110 -20.16 24.58 -2.66
CA GLU A 110 -18.97 23.81 -2.26
C GLU A 110 -19.23 22.30 -2.29
N LEU A 111 -20.44 21.86 -1.93
CA LEU A 111 -20.87 20.46 -2.09
C LEU A 111 -20.90 20.04 -3.55
N LYS A 112 -21.40 20.91 -4.44
CA LYS A 112 -21.43 20.66 -5.89
C LYS A 112 -20.01 20.54 -6.47
N LYS A 113 -19.07 21.41 -6.07
CA LYS A 113 -17.67 21.31 -6.49
C LYS A 113 -17.03 19.97 -6.09
N LEU A 114 -17.35 19.49 -4.88
CA LEU A 114 -16.86 18.18 -4.42
C LEU A 114 -17.48 17.04 -5.25
N GLU A 115 -18.79 17.09 -5.48
CA GLU A 115 -19.52 16.10 -6.28
C GLU A 115 -18.97 16.00 -7.71
N ASP A 116 -18.78 17.15 -8.38
CA ASP A 116 -18.25 17.21 -9.75
C ASP A 116 -16.86 16.55 -9.83
N LEU A 117 -16.00 16.77 -8.83
CA LEU A 117 -14.63 16.28 -8.82
C LEU A 117 -14.55 14.78 -8.49
N VAL A 118 -15.38 14.29 -7.57
CA VAL A 118 -15.54 12.85 -7.30
C VAL A 118 -16.10 12.13 -8.52
N THR A 119 -17.08 12.74 -9.20
CA THR A 119 -17.71 12.21 -10.41
C THR A 119 -16.71 12.16 -11.56
N GLU A 120 -15.94 13.23 -11.80
CA GLU A 120 -14.89 13.26 -12.80
C GLU A 120 -13.84 12.17 -12.54
N TYR A 121 -13.40 12.03 -11.29
CA TYR A 121 -12.40 11.05 -10.89
C TYR A 121 -12.88 9.60 -11.08
N THR A 122 -14.08 9.28 -10.60
CA THR A 122 -14.65 7.93 -10.69
C THR A 122 -14.99 7.55 -12.14
N LEU A 123 -15.56 8.47 -12.92
CA LEU A 123 -15.97 8.20 -14.30
C LEU A 123 -14.81 8.22 -15.31
N LYS A 124 -13.76 9.03 -15.13
CA LYS A 124 -12.54 8.94 -15.96
C LYS A 124 -11.73 7.67 -15.63
N GLY A 125 -11.73 7.23 -14.38
CA GLY A 125 -11.06 5.99 -13.96
C GLY A 125 -11.70 4.71 -14.52
N LEU A 126 -13.01 4.74 -14.82
CA LEU A 126 -13.78 3.61 -15.36
C LEU A 126 -13.74 3.50 -16.89
N LYS A 127 -13.22 4.50 -17.61
CA LYS A 127 -13.11 4.50 -19.09
C LYS A 127 -11.75 4.01 -19.61
N LYS A 128 -11.18 2.97 -18.98
CA LYS A 128 -10.03 2.24 -19.52
C LYS A 128 -10.43 0.86 -19.99
#